data_AF-A0A965SI25-F1
#
_entry.id   AF-A0A965SI25-F1
#
_cell.length_a   1.000
_cell.length_b   1.000
_cell.length_c   1.000
_cell.angle_alpha   90.00
_cell.angle_beta   90.00
_cell.angle_gamma   90.00
#
_symmetry.space_group_name_H-M   'P 1'
#
loop_
_entity.id
_entity.type
_entity.pdbx_description
1 polymer ?
#
loop_
_entity_poly.entity_id
_entity_poly.type
_entity_poly.pdbx_seq_one_letter_code
_entity_poly.pdbx_strand_id
1 'polypeptide(L)' 'DGTRIVVDSDCDHWVIYDMPTHALCVEPQSGPPDGFTLLPQLVTATQPLRRTMTLLARRN' A
#
# COMPACT_ATOMS: atom_id res chain seq x y z
N ASP A 1 -3.85 24.62 11.21
CA ASP A 1 -4.96 23.64 11.26
C ASP A 1 -4.52 22.40 10.49
N GLY A 2 -4.03 21.38 11.19
CA GLY A 2 -3.45 20.19 10.56
C GLY A 2 -4.53 19.24 10.02
N THR A 3 -4.17 18.42 9.03
CA THR A 3 -4.98 17.27 8.61
C THR A 3 -4.27 15.99 9.02
N ARG A 4 -4.96 15.10 9.72
CA ARG A 4 -4.52 13.73 9.98
C ARG A 4 -5.11 12.81 8.92
N ILE A 5 -4.25 12.05 8.25
CA ILE A 5 -4.66 10.94 7.37
C ILE A 5 -4.41 9.63 8.10
N VAL A 6 -5.38 8.72 8.08
CA VAL A 6 -5.20 7.32 8.45
C VAL A 6 -5.28 6.50 7.17
N VAL A 7 -4.26 5.69 6.93
CA VAL A 7 -4.18 4.76 5.79
C VAL A 7 -4.29 3.34 6.35
N ASP A 8 -5.22 2.56 5.84
CA ASP A 8 -5.45 1.17 6.25
C ASP A 8 -5.55 0.28 5.00
N SER A 9 -5.05 -0.95 5.08
CA SER A 9 -5.00 -1.88 3.95
C SER A 9 -4.91 -3.32 4.45
N ASP A 10 -5.42 -4.27 3.66
CA ASP A 10 -5.23 -5.71 3.85
C ASP A 10 -3.89 -6.23 3.28
N CYS A 11 -3.05 -5.34 2.74
CA CYS A 11 -1.69 -5.64 2.34
C CYS A 11 -0.76 -5.82 3.55
N ASP A 12 0.20 -6.73 3.41
CA ASP A 12 1.22 -7.07 4.42
C ASP A 12 2.57 -6.38 4.17
N HIS A 13 2.74 -5.73 3.02
CA HIS A 13 3.96 -4.98 2.66
C HIS A 13 3.63 -3.51 2.42
N TRP A 14 4.56 -2.63 2.81
CA TRP A 14 4.42 -1.18 2.68
C TRP A 14 5.70 -0.55 2.16
N VAL A 15 5.57 0.39 1.23
CA VAL A 15 6.66 1.27 0.80
C VAL A 15 6.38 2.67 1.33
N ILE A 16 7.41 3.25 1.94
CA ILE A 16 7.44 4.65 2.34
C ILE A 16 8.50 5.33 1.49
N TYR A 17 8.13 6.39 0.78
CA TYR A 17 9.04 7.13 -0.08
C TYR A 17 8.88 8.64 0.13
N ASP A 18 9.98 9.28 0.52
CA ASP A 18 10.02 10.65 1.05
C ASP A 18 11.03 11.55 0.33
N MET A 19 11.54 11.16 -0.85
CA MET A 19 12.54 11.98 -1.56
C MET A 19 12.04 13.38 -1.96
N PRO A 20 10.81 13.59 -2.49
CA PRO A 20 10.31 14.93 -2.76
C PRO A 20 10.01 15.64 -1.45
N THR A 21 10.65 16.78 -1.19
CA THR A 21 10.54 17.50 0.09
C THR A 21 9.13 18.00 0.46
N HIS A 22 8.21 18.01 -0.51
CA HIS A 22 6.84 18.50 -0.36
C HIS A 22 5.79 17.38 -0.36
N ALA A 23 6.21 16.11 -0.44
CA ALA A 23 5.29 14.98 -0.57
C ALA A 23 5.82 13.74 0.17
N LEU A 24 4.90 12.84 0.48
CA LEU A 24 5.18 11.53 1.05
C LEU A 24 4.31 10.50 0.32
N CYS A 25 4.91 9.44 -0.18
CA CYS A 25 4.18 8.27 -0.65
C CYS A 25 4.09 7.23 0.48
N VAL A 26 2.88 6.71 0.69
CA VAL A 26 2.59 5.59 1.59
C VAL A 26 1.84 4.57 0.77
N GLU A 27 2.51 3.48 0.42
CA GLU A 27 2.04 2.55 -0.61
C GLU A 27 1.91 1.13 -0.04
N PRO A 28 0.69 0.66 0.24
CA PRO A 28 0.47 -0.76 0.52
C PRO A 28 0.69 -1.58 -0.75
N GLN A 29 1.48 -2.65 -0.66
CA GLN A 29 1.81 -3.54 -1.77
C GLN A 29 1.39 -4.98 -1.47
N SER A 30 0.94 -5.70 -2.49
CA SER A 30 0.44 -7.07 -2.35
C SER A 30 1.51 -8.13 -2.07
N GLY A 31 2.78 -7.74 -2.03
CA GLY A 31 3.93 -8.60 -1.80
C GLY A 31 5.22 -7.77 -1.66
N PRO A 32 6.36 -8.42 -1.37
CA PRO A 32 7.63 -7.72 -1.17
C PRO A 32 8.20 -7.18 -2.50
N PRO A 33 9.20 -6.29 -2.43
CA PRO A 33 10.11 -6.05 -3.54
C PRO A 33 10.65 -7.37 -4.09
N ASP A 34 10.75 -7.48 -5.42
CA ASP A 34 11.14 -8.72 -6.12
C ASP A 34 10.28 -9.96 -5.75
N GLY A 35 8.99 -9.74 -5.45
CA GLY A 35 8.06 -10.81 -5.10
C GLY A 35 7.91 -11.89 -6.18
N PHE A 36 8.16 -11.58 -7.46
CA PHE A 36 8.16 -12.58 -8.52
C PHE A 36 9.22 -13.67 -8.32
N THR A 37 10.39 -13.31 -7.79
CA THR A 37 11.48 -14.25 -7.55
C THR A 37 11.38 -14.87 -6.16
N LEU A 38 11.13 -14.04 -5.14
CA LEU A 38 11.25 -14.44 -3.74
C LEU A 38 10.00 -15.14 -3.21
N LEU A 39 8.80 -14.71 -3.62
CA LEU A 39 7.52 -15.19 -3.11
C LEU A 39 6.42 -15.13 -4.20
N PRO A 40 6.54 -15.93 -5.28
CA PRO A 40 5.59 -15.85 -6.40
C PRO A 40 4.19 -16.27 -5.96
N GLN A 41 3.19 -15.47 -6.35
CA GLN A 41 1.77 -15.80 -6.18
C GLN A 41 1.11 -16.01 -7.54
N LEU A 42 0.54 -17.21 -7.75
CA LEU A 42 -0.21 -17.51 -8.97
C LEU A 42 -1.59 -16.85 -8.92
N VAL A 43 -1.89 -16.03 -9.93
CA VAL A 43 -3.21 -15.42 -10.13
C VAL A 43 -3.92 -16.14 -11.26
N THR A 44 -5.16 -16.55 -11.03
CA THR A 44 -5.99 -17.24 -12.02
C THR A 44 -7.35 -16.56 -12.13
N ALA A 45 -8.14 -16.93 -13.14
CA ALA A 45 -9.50 -16.41 -13.31
C ALA A 45 -10.41 -16.75 -12.11
N THR A 46 -10.22 -17.93 -11.50
CA THR A 46 -11.00 -18.39 -10.33
C THR A 46 -10.42 -17.91 -9.01
N GLN A 47 -9.14 -17.50 -8.98
CA GLN A 47 -8.46 -16.97 -7.82
C GLN A 47 -7.77 -15.63 -8.16
N PRO A 48 -8.55 -14.55 -8.29
CA PRO A 48 -8.01 -13.23 -8.56
C PRO A 48 -7.29 -12.66 -7.34
N LEU A 49 -6.25 -11.88 -7.57
CA LEU A 49 -5.63 -11.06 -6.53
C LEU A 49 -6.45 -9.78 -6.34
N ARG A 50 -6.94 -9.55 -5.12
CA ARG A 50 -7.61 -8.32 -4.71
C ARG A 50 -7.04 -7.86 -3.38
N ARG A 51 -6.87 -6.54 -3.26
CA ARG A 51 -6.42 -5.85 -2.05
C ARG A 51 -7.25 -4.57 -1.90
N THR A 52 -7.31 -4.06 -0.69
CA THR A 52 -8.05 -2.87 -0.32
C THR A 52 -7.11 -1.84 0.31
N MET A 53 -7.42 -0.56 0.09
CA MET A 53 -6.78 0.56 0.75
C MET A 53 -7.88 1.55 1.09
N THR A 54 -7.88 2.04 2.33
CA THR A 54 -8.79 3.10 2.77
C THR A 54 -7.98 4.31 3.25
N LEU A 55 -8.49 5.50 2.95
CA LEU A 55 -7.92 6.77 3.36
C LEU A 55 -8.97 7.55 4.14
N LEU A 56 -8.69 7.82 5.41
CA LEU A 56 -9.54 8.64 6.26
C LEU A 56 -8.83 9.94 6.61
N ALA A 57 -9.33 11.05 6.07
CA ALA A 57 -8.86 12.39 6.38
C ALA A 57 -9.68 13.02 7.51
N ARG A 58 -9.01 13.56 8.53
CA ARG A 58 -9.62 14.33 9.62
C ARG A 58 -8.90 15.65 9.75
N ARG A 59 -9.63 16.77 9.77
CA ARG A 59 -9.07 18.03 10.24
C ARG A 59 -8.97 18.00 11.75
N ASN A 60 -7.86 18.49 12.29
CA ASN A 60 -7.67 18.70 13.72
C ASN A 60 -8.44 19.93 14.19
#